data_AF-A0A0J9TCN9-F1
#
_entry.id   AF-A0A0J9TCN9-F1
#
_cell.length_a   1.000
_cell.length_b   1.000
_cell.length_c   1.000
_cell.angle_alpha   90.00
_cell.angle_beta   90.00
_cell.angle_gamma   90.00
#
_symmetry.space_group_name_H-M   'P 1'
#
loop_
_entity.id
_entity.type
_entity.pdbx_description
1 polymer ?
#
loop_
_entity_poly.entity_id
_entity_poly.type
_entity_poly.pdbx_seq_one_letter_code
_entity_poly.pdbx_strand_id
1 'polypeptide(L)'
;MRDIKKELQERYYILPSISNEIVKAVCYVYDRKKNHKNDFDKEYCSYLYYWLGDKIYNNIGNKSLLLQVIKMIYDELNYNNMENLTICQHVNFSIHPNNFIINKLLFDYSKDYVNIRIRTALGNTTCDRVYKDYLAEYIRIYIDAYLTCKQGDHKKYDCDKFSSILNS
;
A
#
# COMPACT_ATOMS: atom_id res chain seq x y z
N MET A 1 -5.70 -12.01 19.08
CA MET A 1 -6.16 -11.17 17.95
C MET A 1 -7.56 -10.69 18.29
N ARG A 2 -7.77 -9.39 18.53
CA ARG A 2 -9.14 -8.86 18.52
C ARG A 2 -9.75 -9.21 17.16
N ASP A 3 -11.06 -9.33 17.12
CA ASP A 3 -11.70 -9.61 15.85
C ASP A 3 -11.64 -8.34 14.96
N ILE A 4 -10.60 -8.26 14.12
CA ILE A 4 -10.41 -7.19 13.12
C ILE A 4 -11.73 -6.97 12.37
N LYS A 5 -12.45 -8.05 12.05
CA LYS A 5 -13.75 -7.97 11.38
C LYS A 5 -14.76 -7.16 12.18
N LYS A 6 -14.86 -7.41 13.49
CA LYS A 6 -15.79 -6.72 14.39
C LYS A 6 -15.47 -5.23 14.46
N GLU A 7 -14.20 -4.87 14.64
CA GLU A 7 -13.76 -3.46 14.65
C GLU A 7 -14.09 -2.76 13.31
N LEU A 8 -13.80 -3.40 12.18
CA LEU A 8 -14.12 -2.85 10.85
C LEU A 8 -15.62 -2.59 10.66
N GLN A 9 -16.47 -3.51 11.09
CA GLN A 9 -17.92 -3.44 10.90
C GLN A 9 -18.60 -2.49 11.87
N GLU A 10 -18.28 -2.57 13.17
CA GLU A 10 -19.02 -1.85 14.22
C GLU A 10 -18.50 -0.42 14.40
N ARG A 11 -17.19 -0.20 14.29
CA ARG A 11 -16.56 1.09 14.57
C ARG A 11 -16.35 1.93 13.32
N TYR A 12 -16.01 1.28 12.21
CA TYR A 12 -15.68 1.96 10.96
C TYR A 12 -16.74 1.79 9.87
N TYR A 13 -17.81 1.04 10.16
CA TYR A 13 -18.95 0.81 9.26
C TYR A 13 -18.55 0.25 7.88
N ILE A 14 -17.45 -0.50 7.83
CA ILE A 14 -17.00 -1.16 6.60
C ILE A 14 -17.89 -2.37 6.32
N LEU A 15 -18.31 -2.50 5.06
CA LEU A 15 -19.21 -3.58 4.63
C LEU A 15 -18.70 -4.97 5.03
N PRO A 16 -19.60 -5.91 5.40
CA PRO A 16 -19.18 -7.25 5.79
C PRO A 16 -18.38 -8.01 4.73
N SER A 17 -18.71 -7.83 3.46
CA SER A 17 -17.97 -8.42 2.33
C SER A 17 -16.52 -7.94 2.28
N ILE A 18 -16.31 -6.63 2.37
CA ILE A 18 -14.98 -6.01 2.38
C ILE A 18 -14.21 -6.40 3.64
N SER A 19 -14.86 -6.41 4.80
CA SER A 19 -14.25 -6.84 6.06
C SER A 19 -13.75 -8.30 5.97
N ASN A 20 -14.51 -9.19 5.33
CA ASN A 20 -14.08 -10.58 5.11
C ASN A 20 -12.86 -10.68 4.17
N GLU A 21 -12.81 -9.87 3.10
CA GLU A 21 -11.64 -9.80 2.21
C GLU A 21 -10.39 -9.32 2.96
N ILE A 22 -10.54 -8.27 3.78
CA ILE A 22 -9.46 -7.71 4.60
C ILE A 22 -8.90 -8.79 5.55
N VAL A 23 -9.76 -9.49 6.28
CA VAL A 23 -9.32 -10.55 7.19
C VAL A 23 -8.56 -11.64 6.45
N LYS A 24 -9.05 -12.08 5.27
CA LYS A 24 -8.35 -13.08 4.45
C LYS A 24 -6.95 -12.61 4.03
N ALA A 25 -6.82 -11.36 3.58
CA ALA A 25 -5.53 -10.80 3.18
C ALA A 25 -4.55 -10.68 4.36
N VAL A 26 -5.04 -10.25 5.52
CA VAL A 26 -4.25 -10.15 6.75
C VAL A 26 -3.78 -11.53 7.21
N CYS A 27 -4.68 -12.53 7.25
CA CYS A 27 -4.35 -13.91 7.57
C CYS A 27 -3.31 -14.48 6.59
N TYR A 28 -3.44 -14.21 5.30
CA TYR A 28 -2.46 -14.65 4.30
C TYR A 28 -1.05 -14.13 4.60
N VAL A 29 -0.90 -12.84 4.91
CA VAL A 29 0.41 -12.25 5.25
C VAL A 29 0.95 -12.84 6.55
N TYR A 30 0.09 -13.01 7.56
CA TYR A 30 0.45 -13.67 8.81
C TYR A 30 0.96 -15.10 8.59
N ASP A 31 0.19 -15.94 7.90
CA ASP A 31 0.52 -17.34 7.65
C ASP A 31 1.79 -17.47 6.82
N ARG A 32 1.99 -16.59 5.82
CA ARG A 32 3.25 -16.50 5.07
C ARG A 32 4.45 -16.24 5.97
N LYS A 33 4.35 -15.24 6.86
CA LYS A 33 5.45 -14.94 7.79
C LYS A 33 5.68 -16.08 8.78
N LYS A 34 4.61 -16.67 9.30
CA LYS A 34 4.67 -17.80 10.24
C LYS A 34 5.35 -19.01 9.63
N ASN A 35 5.00 -19.36 8.39
CA ASN A 35 5.51 -20.56 7.71
C ASN A 35 6.90 -20.36 7.08
N HIS A 36 7.27 -19.12 6.74
CA HIS A 36 8.54 -18.78 6.09
C HIS A 36 9.30 -17.71 6.89
N LYS A 37 9.51 -17.91 8.20
CA LYS A 37 10.06 -16.87 9.09
C LYS A 37 11.34 -16.22 8.58
N ASN A 38 12.27 -17.04 8.07
CA ASN A 38 13.60 -16.62 7.61
C ASN A 38 13.61 -16.04 6.19
N ASP A 39 12.69 -16.49 5.34
CA ASP A 39 12.63 -16.11 3.91
C ASP A 39 11.41 -15.23 3.60
N PHE A 40 10.82 -14.63 4.63
CA PHE A 40 9.65 -13.78 4.46
C PHE A 40 10.03 -12.51 3.72
N ASP A 41 9.47 -12.35 2.53
CA ASP A 41 9.57 -11.12 1.78
C ASP A 41 8.80 -9.99 2.50
N LYS A 42 9.55 -9.02 3.02
CA LYS A 42 8.98 -7.84 3.70
C LYS A 42 8.09 -7.00 2.78
N GLU A 43 8.20 -7.19 1.47
CA GLU A 43 7.38 -6.49 0.48
C GLU A 43 5.89 -6.84 0.59
N TYR A 44 5.54 -8.04 1.10
CA TYR A 44 4.14 -8.39 1.39
C TYR A 44 3.44 -7.38 2.30
N CYS A 45 4.17 -6.76 3.22
CA CYS A 45 3.65 -5.70 4.06
C CYS A 45 3.35 -4.43 3.25
N SER A 46 4.22 -4.05 2.31
CA SER A 46 3.92 -2.90 1.44
C SER A 46 2.73 -3.18 0.52
N TYR A 47 2.65 -4.38 -0.06
CA TYR A 47 1.48 -4.81 -0.84
C TYR A 47 0.19 -4.74 -0.02
N LEU A 48 0.20 -5.31 1.20
CA LEU A 48 -0.95 -5.27 2.09
C LEU A 48 -1.34 -3.84 2.44
N TYR A 49 -0.38 -2.96 2.75
CA TYR A 49 -0.64 -1.56 3.10
C TYR A 49 -1.39 -0.81 1.99
N TYR A 50 -0.86 -0.83 0.77
CA TYR A 50 -1.47 -0.11 -0.35
C TYR A 50 -2.77 -0.76 -0.83
N TRP A 51 -2.88 -2.09 -0.77
CA TRP A 51 -4.10 -2.81 -1.08
C TRP A 51 -5.22 -2.51 -0.07
N LEU A 52 -4.91 -2.51 1.24
CA LEU A 52 -5.86 -2.13 2.28
C LEU A 52 -6.36 -0.71 2.07
N GLY A 53 -5.45 0.22 1.79
CA GLY A 53 -5.84 1.60 1.57
C GLY A 53 -6.76 1.78 0.39
N ASP A 54 -6.52 1.11 -0.74
CA ASP A 54 -7.44 1.13 -1.89
C ASP A 54 -8.83 0.55 -1.54
N LYS A 55 -8.83 -0.61 -0.89
CA LYS A 55 -10.07 -1.28 -0.48
C LYS A 55 -10.87 -0.44 0.51
N ILE A 56 -10.23 0.19 1.48
CA ILE A 56 -10.90 0.98 2.52
C ILE A 56 -11.29 2.36 1.99
N TYR A 57 -10.43 3.03 1.21
CA TYR A 57 -10.68 4.39 0.71
C TYR A 57 -11.99 4.51 -0.06
N ASN A 58 -12.34 3.48 -0.83
CA ASN A 58 -13.56 3.42 -1.61
C ASN A 58 -14.81 3.02 -0.80
N ASN A 59 -14.63 2.55 0.44
CA ASN A 59 -15.69 1.95 1.25
C ASN A 59 -15.86 2.60 2.65
N ILE A 60 -15.14 3.68 2.94
CA ILE A 60 -15.22 4.39 4.22
C ILE A 60 -15.92 5.73 4.05
N GLY A 61 -16.85 6.04 4.97
CA GLY A 61 -17.60 7.31 4.94
C GLY A 61 -16.74 8.55 5.21
N ASN A 62 -15.65 8.39 5.97
CA ASN A 62 -14.71 9.47 6.26
C ASN A 62 -13.28 9.05 5.94
N LYS A 63 -12.73 9.64 4.88
CA LYS A 63 -11.35 9.38 4.42
C LYS A 63 -10.28 9.74 5.44
N SER A 64 -10.55 10.66 6.38
CA SER A 64 -9.58 10.98 7.44
C SER A 64 -9.30 9.80 8.37
N LEU A 65 -10.21 8.83 8.44
CA LEU A 65 -10.06 7.61 9.25
C LEU A 65 -9.25 6.52 8.54
N LEU A 66 -8.93 6.67 7.25
CA LEU A 66 -8.24 5.65 6.45
C LEU A 66 -7.00 5.10 7.15
N LEU A 67 -6.07 5.98 7.52
CA LEU A 67 -4.81 5.58 8.14
C LEU A 67 -5.01 5.06 9.57
N GLN A 68 -6.07 5.51 10.26
CA GLN A 68 -6.42 4.95 11.56
C GLN A 68 -6.88 3.50 11.44
N VAL A 69 -7.69 3.18 10.43
CA VAL A 69 -8.14 1.80 10.17
C VAL A 69 -6.96 0.91 9.79
N ILE A 70 -6.12 1.36 8.85
CA ILE A 70 -4.93 0.60 8.43
C ILE A 70 -4.01 0.39 9.64
N LYS A 71 -3.75 1.42 10.44
CA LYS A 71 -2.93 1.30 11.65
C LYS A 71 -3.50 0.27 12.63
N MET A 72 -4.80 0.31 12.89
CA MET A 72 -5.47 -0.70 13.74
C MET A 72 -5.22 -2.13 13.22
N ILE A 73 -5.34 -2.36 11.91
CA ILE A 73 -5.08 -3.67 11.30
C ILE A 73 -3.63 -4.11 11.51
N TYR A 74 -2.66 -3.21 11.30
CA TYR A 74 -1.24 -3.52 11.48
C TYR A 74 -0.87 -3.76 12.95
N ASP A 75 -1.50 -3.03 13.87
CA ASP A 75 -1.31 -3.24 15.30
C ASP A 75 -1.85 -4.62 15.71
N GLU A 76 -3.02 -5.02 15.22
CA GLU A 76 -3.57 -6.37 15.46
C GLU A 76 -2.68 -7.46 14.85
N LEU A 77 -2.19 -7.26 13.63
CA LEU A 77 -1.30 -8.19 12.94
C LEU A 77 0.03 -8.38 13.69
N ASN A 78 0.63 -7.31 14.20
CA ASN A 78 1.95 -7.34 14.81
C ASN A 78 1.97 -7.70 16.30
N TYR A 79 0.99 -7.25 17.07
CA TYR A 79 1.06 -7.31 18.54
C TYR A 79 0.06 -8.29 19.15
N ASN A 80 -1.02 -8.62 18.45
CA ASN A 80 -2.05 -9.52 18.97
C ASN A 80 -2.03 -10.90 18.32
N ASN A 81 -0.87 -11.29 17.76
CA ASN A 81 -0.63 -12.64 17.28
C ASN A 81 -0.09 -13.55 18.41
N MET A 82 -0.33 -14.87 18.27
CA MET A 82 -0.02 -15.84 19.32
C MET A 82 1.49 -16.14 19.48
N GLU A 83 2.33 -15.62 18.56
CA GLU A 83 3.74 -15.97 18.47
C GLU A 83 4.67 -14.83 18.88
N ASN A 84 4.14 -13.70 19.36
CA ASN A 84 4.89 -12.47 19.65
C ASN A 84 5.84 -12.08 18.50
N LEU A 85 5.43 -12.35 17.26
CA LEU A 85 6.23 -12.16 16.08
C LEU A 85 5.90 -10.82 15.45
N THR A 86 6.89 -9.95 15.27
CA THR A 86 6.71 -8.77 14.42
C THR A 86 6.56 -9.24 12.96
N ILE A 87 5.37 -9.08 12.40
CA ILE A 87 5.04 -9.52 11.04
C ILE A 87 5.51 -8.47 10.03
N CYS A 88 5.07 -7.24 10.22
CA CYS A 88 5.31 -6.11 9.33
C CYS A 88 5.96 -4.96 10.08
N GLN A 89 7.23 -4.70 9.75
CA GLN A 89 7.98 -3.57 10.28
C GLN A 89 7.79 -2.35 9.36
N HIS A 90 7.70 -1.16 9.98
CA HIS A 90 7.84 0.14 9.30
C HIS A 90 6.85 0.38 8.14
N VAL A 91 5.68 0.90 8.49
CA VAL A 91 4.74 1.44 7.51
C VAL A 91 4.44 2.89 7.86
N ASN A 92 4.43 3.75 6.84
CA ASN A 92 4.24 5.18 7.04
C ASN A 92 2.76 5.49 7.31
N PHE A 93 2.45 6.09 8.46
CA PHE A 93 1.11 6.52 8.81
C PHE A 93 0.96 8.05 8.87
N SER A 94 1.96 8.79 8.36
CA SER A 94 2.02 10.25 8.40
C SER A 94 1.61 10.92 7.08
N ILE A 95 1.42 10.13 6.02
CA ILE A 95 0.93 10.63 4.73
C ILE A 95 -0.48 11.21 4.92
N HIS A 96 -0.82 12.30 4.25
CA HIS A 96 -2.19 12.80 4.30
C HIS A 96 -3.14 11.80 3.60
N PRO A 97 -4.30 11.45 4.17
CA PRO A 97 -5.20 10.44 3.59
C PRO A 97 -5.61 10.71 2.13
N ASN A 98 -5.76 11.98 1.75
CA ASN A 98 -6.05 12.37 0.37
C ASN A 98 -4.89 12.06 -0.61
N ASN A 99 -3.66 11.96 -0.12
CA ASN A 99 -2.47 11.65 -0.92
C ASN A 99 -2.18 10.15 -0.98
N PHE A 100 -2.91 9.32 -0.22
CA PHE A 100 -2.69 7.89 -0.16
C PHE A 100 -2.77 7.22 -1.54
N ILE A 101 -3.81 7.53 -2.32
CA ILE A 101 -4.02 6.95 -3.65
C ILE A 101 -2.88 7.31 -4.60
N ILE A 102 -2.33 8.51 -4.48
CA ILE A 102 -1.20 8.96 -5.31
C ILE A 102 0.07 8.17 -4.95
N ASN A 103 0.28 7.87 -3.66
CA ASN A 103 1.37 7.02 -3.19
C ASN A 103 1.18 5.56 -3.62
N LYS A 104 -0.06 5.05 -3.60
CA LYS A 104 -0.37 3.72 -4.15
C LYS A 104 0.02 3.64 -5.62
N LEU A 105 -0.37 4.62 -6.42
CA LEU A 105 -0.07 4.63 -7.85
C LEU A 105 1.44 4.60 -8.09
N LEU A 106 2.20 5.42 -7.35
CA LEU A 106 3.67 5.38 -7.39
C LEU A 106 4.24 4.01 -6.96
N PHE A 107 3.65 3.37 -5.94
CA PHE A 107 4.03 2.04 -5.51
C PHE A 107 3.76 0.98 -6.58
N ASP A 108 2.54 0.90 -7.12
CA ASP A 108 2.17 -0.09 -8.14
C ASP A 108 3.15 -0.04 -9.32
N TYR A 109 3.45 1.17 -9.79
CA TYR A 109 4.44 1.39 -10.84
C TYR A 109 5.86 0.99 -10.47
N SER A 110 6.29 1.27 -9.24
CA SER A 110 7.63 0.84 -8.78
C SER A 110 7.82 -0.68 -8.87
N LYS A 111 6.71 -1.43 -8.80
CA LYS A 111 6.68 -2.90 -8.92
C LYS A 111 6.55 -3.36 -10.35
N ASP A 112 5.79 -2.64 -11.16
CA ASP A 112 5.62 -2.92 -12.58
C ASP A 112 6.72 -2.33 -13.48
N TYR A 113 7.67 -1.57 -12.93
CA TYR A 113 8.71 -0.88 -13.69
C TYR A 113 9.50 -1.80 -14.63
N VAL A 114 9.82 -3.02 -14.18
CA VAL A 114 10.53 -4.02 -15.01
C VAL A 114 9.66 -4.49 -16.17
N ASN A 115 8.38 -4.76 -15.93
CA ASN A 115 7.43 -5.18 -16.96
C ASN A 115 7.16 -4.07 -17.98
N ILE A 116 7.06 -2.82 -17.50
CA ILE A 116 6.92 -1.62 -18.33
C ILE A 116 8.17 -1.42 -19.20
N ARG A 117 9.38 -1.52 -18.63
CA ARG A 117 10.63 -1.37 -19.38
C ARG A 117 10.75 -2.42 -20.48
N ILE A 118 10.42 -3.68 -20.19
CA ILE A 118 10.45 -4.77 -21.17
C ILE A 118 9.43 -4.51 -22.30
N ARG A 119 8.19 -4.15 -21.97
CA ARG A 119 7.14 -3.88 -22.97
C ARG A 119 7.42 -2.64 -23.82
N THR A 120 8.13 -1.65 -23.29
CA THR A 120 8.47 -0.41 -24.02
C THR A 120 9.70 -0.61 -24.91
N ALA A 121 10.64 -1.49 -24.53
CA ALA A 121 11.81 -1.83 -25.34
C ALA A 121 11.49 -2.67 -26.59
N LEU A 122 10.37 -3.41 -26.60
CA LEU A 122 10.01 -4.32 -27.68
C LEU A 122 9.44 -3.65 -28.95
N GLY A 123 9.34 -2.30 -29.00
CA GLY A 123 9.14 -1.49 -30.22
C GLY A 123 7.84 -1.69 -31.02
N ASN A 124 7.12 -2.79 -30.83
CA ASN A 124 5.98 -3.24 -31.63
C ASN A 124 4.65 -3.22 -30.88
N THR A 125 4.63 -2.75 -29.63
CA THR A 125 3.40 -2.59 -28.84
C THR A 125 2.72 -1.29 -29.26
N THR A 126 1.55 -1.39 -29.87
CA THR A 126 0.65 -0.24 -30.02
C THR A 126 0.32 0.28 -28.63
N CYS A 127 0.99 1.34 -28.18
CA CYS A 127 0.64 2.04 -26.95
C CYS A 127 -0.80 2.54 -27.10
N ASP A 128 -1.74 1.76 -26.55
CA ASP A 128 -3.13 2.16 -26.34
C ASP A 128 -3.14 3.54 -25.66
N ARG A 129 -4.07 4.40 -26.05
CA ARG A 129 -4.26 5.72 -25.44
C ARG A 129 -4.34 5.61 -23.91
N VAL A 130 -5.03 4.58 -23.40
CA VAL A 130 -5.13 4.30 -21.97
C VAL A 130 -3.76 4.11 -21.33
N TYR A 131 -2.87 3.37 -22.00
CA TYR A 131 -1.50 3.15 -21.52
C TYR A 131 -0.66 4.43 -21.54
N LYS A 132 -0.80 5.26 -22.57
CA LYS A 132 -0.09 6.55 -22.65
C LYS A 132 -0.54 7.51 -21.54
N ASP A 133 -1.84 7.60 -21.32
CA ASP A 133 -2.43 8.48 -20.30
C ASP A 133 -1.97 8.03 -18.90
N TYR A 134 -2.01 6.72 -18.64
CA TYR A 134 -1.51 6.13 -17.41
C TYR A 134 -0.02 6.44 -17.19
N LEU A 135 0.83 6.30 -18.22
CA LEU A 135 2.27 6.57 -18.13
C LEU A 135 2.57 8.06 -17.91
N ALA A 136 1.83 8.95 -18.58
CA ALA A 136 1.97 10.39 -18.40
C ALA A 136 1.60 10.80 -16.97
N GLU A 137 0.55 10.22 -16.40
CA GLU A 137 0.17 10.44 -15.01
C GLU A 137 1.27 9.98 -14.04
N TYR A 138 1.85 8.80 -14.27
CA TYR A 138 2.98 8.31 -13.48
C TYR A 138 4.18 9.25 -13.52
N ILE A 139 4.61 9.68 -14.71
CA ILE A 139 5.75 10.60 -14.86
C ILE A 139 5.49 11.88 -14.07
N ARG A 140 4.28 12.43 -14.17
CA ARG A 140 3.88 13.62 -13.41
C ARG A 140 3.99 13.40 -11.90
N ILE A 141 3.48 12.28 -11.41
CA ILE A 141 3.52 11.92 -9.98
C ILE A 141 4.95 11.67 -9.50
N TYR A 142 5.77 11.02 -10.31
CA TYR A 142 7.17 10.76 -10.03
C TYR A 142 7.96 12.06 -9.87
N ILE A 143 7.81 13.00 -10.82
CA ILE A 143 8.49 14.31 -10.75
C ILE A 143 8.05 15.08 -9.50
N ASP A 144 6.74 15.09 -9.22
CA ASP A 144 6.18 15.75 -8.04
C ASP A 144 6.71 15.12 -6.73
N ALA A 145 6.77 13.80 -6.65
CA ALA A 145 7.34 13.07 -5.53
C ALA A 145 8.83 13.36 -5.35
N TYR A 146 9.62 13.35 -6.43
CA TYR A 146 11.04 13.69 -6.41
C TYR A 146 11.30 15.07 -5.83
N LEU A 147 10.60 16.09 -6.34
CA LEU A 147 10.76 17.48 -5.88
C LEU A 147 10.30 17.63 -4.42
N THR A 148 9.15 17.07 -4.08
CA THR A 148 8.57 17.14 -2.73
C THR A 148 9.49 16.48 -1.69
N CYS A 149 9.98 15.28 -1.99
CA CYS A 149 10.87 14.54 -1.09
C CYS A 149 12.23 15.22 -0.93
N LYS A 150 12.75 15.87 -1.97
CA LYS A 150 13.97 16.70 -1.87
C LYS A 150 13.78 17.95 -1.00
N GLN A 151 12.58 18.52 -0.98
CA GLN A 151 12.25 19.69 -0.17
C GLN A 151 11.91 19.35 1.29
N GLY A 152 11.79 18.06 1.63
CA GLY A 152 11.53 17.59 2.99
C GLY A 152 10.05 17.60 3.41
N ASP A 153 9.10 17.71 2.47
CA ASP A 153 7.68 17.54 2.78
C ASP A 153 7.26 16.06 2.72
N HIS A 154 7.39 15.38 3.87
CA HIS A 154 7.06 13.96 4.01
C HIS A 154 5.56 13.70 4.22
N LYS A 155 4.68 14.71 4.18
CA LYS A 155 3.23 14.51 4.36
C LYS A 155 2.52 14.15 3.06
N LYS A 156 3.08 14.50 1.93
CA LYS A 156 2.50 14.19 0.61
C LYS A 156 2.95 12.83 0.10
N TYR A 157 4.21 12.47 0.29
CA TYR A 157 4.77 11.21 -0.20
C TYR A 157 5.52 10.43 0.86
N ASP A 158 5.50 9.10 0.72
CA ASP A 158 6.33 8.18 1.50
C ASP A 158 7.77 8.16 0.98
N CYS A 159 8.51 9.25 1.23
CA CYS A 159 9.83 9.45 0.65
C CYS A 159 10.83 8.34 1.00
N ASP A 160 10.75 7.80 2.21
CA ASP A 160 11.62 6.69 2.64
C ASP A 160 11.35 5.45 1.79
N LYS A 161 10.08 5.14 1.57
CA LYS A 161 9.65 4.00 0.75
C LYS A 161 10.11 4.13 -0.71
N PHE A 162 10.09 5.34 -1.25
CA PHE A 162 10.42 5.60 -2.65
C PHE A 162 11.86 6.05 -2.87
N SER A 163 12.69 6.12 -1.83
CA SER A 163 14.08 6.57 -1.91
C SER A 163 14.91 5.83 -2.97
N SER A 164 14.68 4.52 -3.17
CA SER A 164 15.41 3.72 -4.16
C SER A 164 15.08 4.08 -5.61
N ILE A 165 13.85 4.53 -5.88
CA ILE A 165 13.41 4.92 -7.23
C ILE A 165 13.56 6.42 -7.46
N LEU A 166 13.57 7.25 -6.42
CA LEU A 166 13.71 8.71 -6.55
C LEU A 166 15.18 9.15 -6.62
N ASN A 167 16.11 8.32 -6.14
CA ASN A 167 17.55 8.58 -6.20
C ASN A 167 18.26 7.84 -7.35
N SER A 168 17.51 7.14 -8.21
CA SER A 168 18.05 6.38 -9.35
C SER A 168 18.33 7.24 -10.58
#